data_AF-A0A401L0E9-F1
#
_entry.id   AF-A0A401L0E9-F1
#
_cell.length_a   1.000
_cell.length_b   1.000
_cell.length_c   1.000
_cell.angle_alpha   90.00
_cell.angle_beta   90.00
_cell.angle_gamma   90.00
#
_symmetry.space_group_name_H-M   'P 1'
#
loop_
_entity.id
_entity.type
_entity.pdbx_description
1 polymer ?
#
loop_
_entity_poly.entity_id
_entity_poly.type
_entity_poly.pdbx_seq_one_letter_code
_entity_poly.pdbx_strand_id
1 'polypeptide(L)'
;MEQDKKANNDFVPVYKRTVQVIVISMVIFFAPLSFTYFFDETHTSNLSDKVLAILVNPEFAYGEGSATLSDTNGGQMRIFLRNLTAMVSHTIAGSIAIGLGLPQFNTTLQFRYPVIHRFLGRLYILCALTISWSSRTFLADAMPKHEVFSGDLFAYMLWSLSHAVLGTLALAIYAIWNRDIGSHREFMVLNYAFMLGPFLVAASIFYLRQQHVRPSSSLLISSKFRLAAIASGLLGLLFQITKGPSFNGGPYPKAFLLALGPQLACYILLFVTLARAAKRRGDMGSYTAWITYQNGLISAPMWSVLSLYVARDILRCSEESLWMITVTEGFSQGLFSSFVIYVLATSKLANARRHTVKAD
;
A
#
# COMPACT_ATOMS: atom_id res chain seq x y z
N MET A 1 35.36 5.86 9.23
CA MET A 1 34.31 6.79 9.74
C MET A 1 34.01 7.92 8.75
N GLU A 2 35.02 8.45 8.05
CA GLU A 2 34.86 9.55 7.07
C GLU A 2 34.34 9.08 5.70
N GLN A 3 34.78 7.91 5.22
CA GLN A 3 34.26 7.29 3.99
C GLN A 3 32.76 6.91 4.07
N ASP A 4 32.30 6.40 5.22
CA ASP A 4 30.87 6.08 5.46
C ASP A 4 29.99 7.34 5.50
N LYS A 5 30.53 8.47 5.98
CA LYS A 5 29.82 9.77 5.94
C LYS A 5 29.70 10.30 4.51
N LYS A 6 30.76 10.15 3.70
CA LYS A 6 30.79 10.61 2.31
C LYS A 6 29.85 9.82 1.42
N ALA A 7 29.84 8.48 1.51
CA ALA A 7 28.94 7.63 0.75
C ALA A 7 27.45 7.88 1.05
N ASN A 8 27.11 8.26 2.30
CA ASN A 8 25.74 8.56 2.71
C ASN A 8 25.26 9.94 2.22
N ASN A 9 26.18 10.90 2.09
CA ASN A 9 25.87 12.23 1.54
C ASN A 9 25.52 12.18 0.05
N ASP A 10 26.05 11.22 -0.71
CA ASP A 10 25.77 11.08 -2.14
C ASP A 10 24.55 10.18 -2.42
N PHE A 11 24.33 9.13 -1.61
CA PHE A 11 23.23 8.17 -1.82
C PHE A 11 21.84 8.72 -1.47
N VAL A 12 21.72 9.48 -0.37
CA VAL A 12 20.41 9.98 0.12
C VAL A 12 19.76 10.97 -0.85
N PRO A 13 20.47 11.98 -1.41
CA PRO A 13 19.91 12.89 -2.40
C PRO A 13 19.51 12.18 -3.70
N VAL A 14 20.30 11.19 -4.14
CA VAL A 14 20.02 10.40 -5.34
C VAL A 14 18.74 9.60 -5.16
N TYR A 15 18.61 8.81 -4.09
CA TYR A 15 17.40 8.04 -3.81
C TYR A 15 16.15 8.92 -3.76
N LYS A 16 16.22 10.05 -3.05
CA LYS A 16 15.11 10.99 -2.96
C LYS A 16 14.69 11.50 -4.33
N ARG A 17 15.64 11.93 -5.17
CA ARG A 17 15.35 12.39 -6.53
C ARG A 17 14.75 11.27 -7.38
N THR A 18 15.30 10.05 -7.28
CA THR A 18 14.78 8.89 -8.00
C THR A 18 13.32 8.59 -7.62
N VAL A 19 13.00 8.54 -6.32
CA VAL A 19 11.60 8.32 -5.88
C VAL A 19 10.69 9.45 -6.35
N GLN A 20 11.14 10.70 -6.27
CA GLN A 20 10.36 11.85 -6.75
C GLN A 20 10.09 11.76 -8.26
N VAL A 21 11.12 11.44 -9.06
CA VAL A 21 10.98 11.25 -10.52
C VAL A 21 10.03 10.10 -10.81
N ILE A 22 10.17 8.96 -10.15
CA ILE A 22 9.26 7.81 -10.31
C ILE A 22 7.82 8.22 -10.02
N VAL A 23 7.57 8.88 -8.88
CA VAL A 23 6.22 9.30 -8.49
C VAL A 23 5.65 10.31 -9.49
N ILE A 24 6.42 11.30 -9.93
CA ILE A 24 5.98 12.29 -10.93
C ILE A 24 5.66 11.60 -12.25
N SER A 25 6.54 10.70 -12.72
CA SER A 25 6.32 9.94 -13.95
C SER A 25 5.06 9.07 -13.86
N MET A 26 4.82 8.42 -12.71
CA MET A 26 3.60 7.65 -12.49
C MET A 26 2.35 8.54 -12.52
N VAL A 27 2.37 9.73 -11.92
CA VAL A 27 1.22 10.65 -11.97
C VAL A 27 0.96 11.13 -13.39
N ILE A 28 2.00 11.56 -14.12
CA ILE A 28 1.88 12.02 -15.52
C ILE A 28 1.36 10.89 -16.41
N PHE A 29 1.77 9.65 -16.14
CA PHE A 29 1.35 8.50 -16.92
C PHE A 29 -0.08 8.06 -16.57
N PHE A 30 -0.40 7.83 -15.29
CA PHE A 30 -1.68 7.23 -14.88
C PHE A 30 -2.85 8.21 -14.79
N ALA A 31 -2.63 9.50 -14.48
CA ALA A 31 -3.73 10.45 -14.33
C ALA A 31 -4.51 10.68 -15.64
N PRO A 32 -3.87 10.89 -16.80
CA PRO A 32 -4.60 11.02 -18.06
C PRO A 32 -5.31 9.72 -18.47
N LEU A 33 -4.67 8.57 -18.27
CA LEU A 33 -5.23 7.26 -18.62
C LEU A 33 -6.52 6.97 -17.83
N SER A 34 -6.50 7.25 -16.52
CA SER A 34 -7.66 7.06 -15.68
C SER A 34 -8.76 8.09 -16.00
N PHE A 35 -8.40 9.37 -16.15
CA PHE A 35 -9.38 10.45 -16.37
C PHE A 35 -10.18 10.27 -17.67
N THR A 36 -9.52 9.79 -18.72
CA THR A 36 -10.12 9.67 -20.05
C THR A 36 -10.80 8.33 -20.31
N TYR A 37 -10.72 7.38 -19.37
CA TYR A 37 -11.09 5.97 -19.59
C TYR A 37 -12.52 5.79 -20.11
N PHE A 38 -13.49 6.50 -19.54
CA PHE A 38 -14.91 6.40 -19.90
C PHE A 38 -15.41 7.47 -20.88
N PHE A 39 -14.51 8.28 -21.46
CA PHE A 39 -14.90 9.36 -22.37
C PHE A 39 -14.98 8.93 -23.84
N ASP A 40 -14.50 7.73 -24.17
CA ASP A 40 -14.69 7.13 -25.49
C ASP A 40 -16.13 6.60 -25.62
N GLU A 41 -16.98 7.28 -26.38
CA GLU A 41 -18.40 6.93 -26.54
C GLU A 41 -18.62 5.56 -27.19
N THR A 42 -17.66 5.10 -28.02
CA THR A 42 -17.77 3.79 -28.65
C THR A 42 -17.35 2.66 -27.71
N HIS A 43 -16.62 2.98 -26.64
CA HIS A 43 -16.03 2.04 -25.69
C HIS A 43 -15.27 0.88 -26.36
N THR A 44 -14.73 1.12 -27.56
CA THR A 44 -14.01 0.11 -28.36
C THR A 44 -12.50 0.25 -28.21
N SER A 45 -11.98 1.44 -27.90
CA SER A 45 -10.54 1.65 -27.70
C SER A 45 -10.26 3.00 -27.06
N ASN A 46 -10.08 3.01 -25.73
CA ASN A 46 -9.64 4.21 -25.02
C ASN A 46 -8.11 4.32 -24.99
N LEU A 47 -7.58 5.41 -24.43
CA LEU A 47 -6.13 5.63 -24.31
C LEU A 47 -5.44 4.55 -23.46
N SER A 48 -6.10 4.09 -22.39
CA SER A 48 -5.59 3.02 -21.53
C SER A 48 -5.45 1.71 -22.28
N ASP A 49 -6.43 1.33 -23.10
CA ASP A 49 -6.38 0.08 -23.86
C ASP A 49 -5.25 0.10 -24.89
N LYS A 50 -5.04 1.23 -25.57
CA LYS A 50 -3.91 1.42 -26.51
C LYS A 50 -2.56 1.26 -25.80
N VAL A 51 -2.44 1.83 -24.61
CA VAL A 51 -1.22 1.72 -23.80
C VAL A 51 -1.01 0.28 -23.30
N LEU A 52 -2.07 -0.38 -22.83
CA LEU A 52 -2.02 -1.79 -22.41
C LEU A 52 -1.65 -2.72 -23.57
N ALA A 53 -2.16 -2.46 -24.77
CA ALA A 53 -1.81 -3.23 -25.96
C ALA A 53 -0.31 -3.15 -26.29
N ILE A 54 0.31 -1.99 -26.07
CA ILE A 54 1.75 -1.78 -26.30
C ILE A 54 2.60 -2.38 -25.17
N LEU A 55 2.21 -2.15 -23.92
CA LEU A 55 3.02 -2.49 -22.75
C LEU A 55 2.84 -3.92 -22.25
N VAL A 56 1.66 -4.50 -22.45
CA VAL A 56 1.31 -5.85 -21.98
C VAL A 56 1.20 -6.78 -23.18
N ASN A 57 0.09 -6.73 -23.92
CA ASN A 57 -0.18 -7.49 -25.14
C ASN A 57 -1.55 -7.02 -25.72
N PRO A 58 -1.73 -6.91 -27.04
CA PRO A 58 -3.04 -6.66 -27.66
C PRO A 58 -4.14 -7.64 -27.23
N GLU A 59 -3.83 -8.92 -27.01
CA GLU A 59 -4.79 -9.93 -26.56
C GLU A 59 -5.34 -9.62 -25.16
N PHE A 60 -4.50 -9.09 -24.26
CA PHE A 60 -4.95 -8.66 -22.94
C PHE A 60 -5.84 -7.39 -23.02
N ALA A 61 -5.51 -6.47 -23.94
CA ALA A 61 -6.20 -5.20 -24.07
C ALA A 61 -7.54 -5.28 -24.82
N TYR A 62 -7.63 -6.14 -25.84
CA TYR A 62 -8.78 -6.22 -26.76
C TYR A 62 -9.39 -7.61 -26.90
N GLY A 63 -8.74 -8.65 -26.37
CA GLY A 63 -9.19 -10.03 -26.48
C GLY A 63 -10.32 -10.39 -25.52
N GLU A 64 -10.57 -11.69 -25.40
CA GLU A 64 -11.65 -12.25 -24.57
C GLU A 64 -11.47 -11.85 -23.09
N GLY A 65 -12.55 -11.37 -22.50
CA GLY A 65 -12.57 -10.89 -21.12
C GLY A 65 -12.04 -9.46 -20.96
N SER A 66 -11.50 -8.83 -22.00
CA SER A 66 -11.00 -7.46 -21.92
C SER A 66 -12.08 -6.44 -21.55
N ALA A 67 -11.65 -5.24 -21.18
CA ALA A 67 -12.53 -4.15 -20.80
C ALA A 67 -12.99 -3.31 -22.01
N THR A 68 -13.15 -3.91 -23.18
CA THR A 68 -13.59 -3.23 -24.41
C THR A 68 -14.87 -3.85 -24.96
N LEU A 69 -15.70 -3.06 -25.66
CA LEU A 69 -16.87 -3.58 -26.38
C LEU A 69 -16.51 -4.38 -27.64
N SER A 70 -15.23 -4.41 -28.06
CA SER A 70 -14.78 -5.31 -29.11
C SER A 70 -14.86 -6.79 -28.72
N ASP A 71 -14.93 -7.10 -27.42
CA ASP A 71 -15.30 -8.43 -26.97
C ASP A 71 -16.82 -8.64 -27.12
N THR A 72 -17.22 -9.35 -28.19
CA THR A 72 -18.61 -9.67 -28.50
C THR A 72 -19.22 -10.72 -27.57
N ASN A 73 -18.39 -11.53 -26.90
CA ASN A 73 -18.83 -12.46 -25.86
C ASN A 73 -19.06 -11.74 -24.53
N GLY A 74 -18.56 -10.50 -24.48
CA GLY A 74 -18.81 -9.39 -23.58
C GLY A 74 -18.17 -9.52 -22.21
N GLY A 75 -16.89 -9.20 -22.25
CA GLY A 75 -16.01 -9.02 -21.14
C GLY A 75 -16.33 -7.83 -20.23
N GLN A 76 -15.27 -7.35 -19.59
CA GLN A 76 -15.34 -6.48 -18.41
C GLN A 76 -16.04 -5.15 -18.66
N MET A 77 -16.11 -4.67 -19.89
CA MET A 77 -16.83 -3.44 -20.20
C MET A 77 -18.31 -3.52 -19.80
N ARG A 78 -18.98 -4.67 -19.94
CA ARG A 78 -20.39 -4.79 -19.49
C ARG A 78 -20.53 -4.64 -17.98
N ILE A 79 -19.57 -5.18 -17.22
CA ILE A 79 -19.54 -5.07 -15.76
C ILE A 79 -19.24 -3.62 -15.35
N PHE A 80 -18.34 -2.94 -16.07
CA PHE A 80 -18.07 -1.51 -15.87
C PHE A 80 -19.27 -0.63 -16.20
N LEU A 81 -19.99 -0.89 -17.29
CA LEU A 81 -21.21 -0.16 -17.66
C LEU A 81 -22.34 -0.40 -16.66
N ARG A 82 -22.50 -1.62 -16.14
CA ARG A 82 -23.44 -1.93 -15.04
C ARG A 82 -23.10 -1.12 -13.78
N ASN A 83 -21.82 -0.82 -13.56
CA ASN A 83 -21.30 -0.06 -12.44
C ASN A 83 -20.83 1.35 -12.83
N LEU A 84 -21.38 1.94 -13.90
CA LEU A 84 -20.81 3.13 -14.53
C LEU A 84 -20.63 4.29 -13.54
N THR A 85 -21.64 4.57 -12.72
CA THR A 85 -21.58 5.62 -11.69
C THR A 85 -20.43 5.42 -10.71
N ALA A 86 -20.19 4.19 -10.27
CA ALA A 86 -19.08 3.86 -9.40
C ALA A 86 -17.75 4.03 -10.15
N MET A 87 -17.61 3.45 -11.34
CA MET A 87 -16.33 3.46 -12.06
C MET A 87 -15.93 4.84 -12.60
N VAL A 88 -16.89 5.65 -13.08
CA VAL A 88 -16.63 7.04 -13.51
C VAL A 88 -16.22 7.90 -12.32
N SER A 89 -16.94 7.82 -11.20
CA SER A 89 -16.56 8.56 -10.00
C SER A 89 -15.21 8.12 -9.45
N HIS A 90 -14.90 6.81 -9.51
CA HIS A 90 -13.62 6.26 -9.11
C HIS A 90 -12.46 6.80 -9.94
N THR A 91 -12.57 6.75 -11.26
CA THR A 91 -11.52 7.16 -12.19
C THR A 91 -11.26 8.67 -12.17
N ILE A 92 -12.32 9.48 -12.14
CA ILE A 92 -12.19 10.95 -12.03
C ILE A 92 -11.59 11.33 -10.67
N ALA A 93 -12.15 10.81 -9.56
CA ALA A 93 -11.63 11.12 -8.23
C ALA A 93 -10.20 10.60 -8.04
N GLY A 94 -9.88 9.42 -8.56
CA GLY A 94 -8.54 8.83 -8.59
C GLY A 94 -7.54 9.73 -9.30
N SER A 95 -7.87 10.18 -10.51
CA SER A 95 -7.04 11.09 -11.31
C SER A 95 -6.76 12.41 -10.60
N ILE A 96 -7.79 13.00 -10.00
CA ILE A 96 -7.64 14.22 -9.20
C ILE A 96 -6.78 13.96 -7.97
N ALA A 97 -7.01 12.88 -7.23
CA ALA A 97 -6.27 12.57 -6.00
C ALA A 97 -4.77 12.35 -6.26
N ILE A 98 -4.42 11.61 -7.31
CA ILE A 98 -3.02 11.40 -7.68
C ILE A 98 -2.35 12.68 -8.18
N GLY A 99 -3.08 13.55 -8.88
CA GLY A 99 -2.59 14.88 -9.22
C GLY A 99 -2.37 15.77 -7.98
N LEU A 100 -3.29 15.74 -7.03
CA LEU A 100 -3.26 16.55 -5.81
C LEU A 100 -2.17 16.12 -4.83
N GLY A 101 -1.75 14.85 -4.82
CA GLY A 101 -0.72 14.42 -3.89
C GLY A 101 0.65 15.06 -4.12
N LEU A 102 1.03 15.36 -5.37
CA LEU A 102 2.29 16.04 -5.68
C LEU A 102 2.45 17.39 -4.94
N PRO A 103 1.52 18.35 -5.06
CA PRO A 103 1.60 19.61 -4.34
C PRO A 103 1.45 19.45 -2.82
N GLN A 104 0.79 18.40 -2.31
CA GLN A 104 0.65 18.17 -0.87
C GLN A 104 2.00 17.95 -0.16
N PHE A 105 3.00 17.41 -0.85
CA PHE A 105 4.35 17.19 -0.29
C PHE A 105 5.33 18.34 -0.57
N ASN A 106 4.89 19.41 -1.23
CA ASN A 106 5.73 20.57 -1.50
C ASN A 106 5.87 21.44 -0.23
N THR A 107 7.11 21.58 0.27
CA THR A 107 7.40 22.36 1.49
C THR A 107 7.05 23.84 1.34
N THR A 108 7.23 24.44 0.16
CA THR A 108 6.84 25.83 -0.11
C THR A 108 5.34 26.00 0.05
N LEU A 109 4.55 25.08 -0.50
CA LEU A 109 3.10 25.14 -0.35
C LEU A 109 2.66 24.96 1.12
N GLN A 110 3.29 24.02 1.83
CA GLN A 110 2.98 23.75 3.24
C GLN A 110 3.24 24.95 4.15
N PHE A 111 4.37 25.65 3.95
CA PHE A 111 4.82 26.70 4.89
C PHE A 111 4.51 28.12 4.40
N ARG A 112 4.61 28.40 3.10
CA ARG A 112 4.37 29.74 2.54
C ARG A 112 2.91 29.99 2.17
N TYR A 113 2.18 28.94 1.76
CA TYR A 113 0.78 29.05 1.35
C TYR A 113 -0.14 28.04 2.07
N PRO A 114 -0.18 28.07 3.41
CA PRO A 114 -0.85 27.04 4.21
C PRO A 114 -2.36 26.95 3.96
N VAL A 115 -3.02 28.03 3.54
CA VAL A 115 -4.45 28.03 3.18
C VAL A 115 -4.69 27.17 1.94
N ILE A 116 -3.85 27.32 0.92
CA ILE A 116 -3.92 26.53 -0.32
C ILE A 116 -3.63 25.06 -0.01
N HIS A 117 -2.58 24.78 0.77
CA HIS A 117 -2.26 23.42 1.20
C HIS A 117 -3.45 22.73 1.88
N ARG A 118 -4.13 23.43 2.82
CA ARG A 118 -5.31 22.90 3.53
C ARG A 118 -6.51 22.70 2.60
N PHE A 119 -6.75 23.61 1.66
CA PHE A 119 -7.84 23.46 0.68
C PHE A 119 -7.62 22.22 -0.20
N LEU A 120 -6.43 22.10 -0.79
CA LEU A 120 -6.07 20.95 -1.60
C LEU A 120 -6.10 19.64 -0.78
N GLY A 121 -5.73 19.69 0.50
CA GLY A 121 -5.81 18.55 1.41
C GLY A 121 -7.25 18.10 1.68
N ARG A 122 -8.20 19.04 1.83
CA ARG A 122 -9.63 18.74 1.97
C ARG A 122 -10.20 18.13 0.69
N LEU A 123 -9.82 18.66 -0.46
CA LEU A 123 -10.21 18.09 -1.76
C LEU A 123 -9.65 16.67 -1.93
N TYR A 124 -8.40 16.44 -1.55
CA TYR A 124 -7.80 15.10 -1.53
C TYR A 124 -8.58 14.14 -0.62
N ILE A 125 -8.97 14.57 0.59
CA ILE A 125 -9.80 13.77 1.50
C ILE A 125 -11.13 13.40 0.84
N LEU A 126 -11.81 14.37 0.20
CA LEU A 126 -13.06 14.11 -0.51
C LEU A 126 -12.85 13.08 -1.63
N CYS A 127 -11.81 13.24 -2.46
CA CYS A 127 -11.49 12.26 -3.49
C CYS A 127 -11.20 10.87 -2.89
N ALA A 128 -10.44 10.78 -1.80
CA ALA A 128 -10.15 9.52 -1.11
C ALA A 128 -11.41 8.80 -0.64
N LEU A 129 -12.39 9.55 -0.11
CA LEU A 129 -13.69 9.02 0.29
C LEU A 129 -14.50 8.56 -0.91
N THR A 130 -14.54 9.34 -2.00
CA THR A 130 -15.23 8.97 -3.25
C THR A 130 -14.62 7.72 -3.88
N ILE A 131 -13.29 7.61 -3.95
CA ILE A 131 -12.55 6.45 -4.45
C ILE A 131 -12.92 5.21 -3.62
N SER A 132 -12.92 5.33 -2.28
CA SER A 132 -13.19 4.22 -1.38
C SER A 132 -14.65 3.75 -1.45
N TRP A 133 -15.59 4.70 -1.53
CA TRP A 133 -17.01 4.40 -1.71
C TRP A 133 -17.24 3.71 -3.06
N SER A 134 -16.80 4.32 -4.16
CA SER A 134 -16.97 3.79 -5.51
C SER A 134 -16.33 2.42 -5.69
N SER A 135 -15.11 2.20 -5.19
CA SER A 135 -14.44 0.90 -5.26
C SER A 135 -15.23 -0.18 -4.53
N ARG A 136 -15.81 0.15 -3.37
CA ARG A 136 -16.59 -0.81 -2.58
C ARG A 136 -17.94 -1.10 -3.22
N THR A 137 -18.59 -0.10 -3.81
CA THR A 137 -19.81 -0.29 -4.57
C THR A 137 -19.58 -1.24 -5.75
N PHE A 138 -18.51 -1.03 -6.53
CA PHE A 138 -18.13 -1.94 -7.61
C PHE A 138 -17.84 -3.36 -7.09
N LEU A 139 -17.01 -3.49 -6.05
CA LEU A 139 -16.63 -4.80 -5.51
C LEU A 139 -17.81 -5.54 -4.86
N ALA A 140 -18.76 -4.82 -4.25
CA ALA A 140 -19.96 -5.43 -3.67
C ALA A 140 -20.84 -6.10 -4.72
N ASP A 141 -20.80 -5.63 -5.97
CA ASP A 141 -21.53 -6.21 -7.09
C ASP A 141 -20.70 -7.27 -7.85
N ALA A 142 -19.45 -6.96 -8.20
CA ALA A 142 -18.62 -7.81 -9.05
C ALA A 142 -17.98 -9.00 -8.31
N MET A 143 -17.62 -8.84 -7.02
CA MET A 143 -16.88 -9.87 -6.28
C MET A 143 -17.71 -11.13 -6.00
N PRO A 144 -18.97 -11.05 -5.51
CA PRO A 144 -19.79 -12.25 -5.26
C PRO A 144 -20.10 -13.08 -6.52
N LYS A 145 -19.95 -12.48 -7.71
CA LYS A 145 -20.20 -13.10 -9.01
C LYS A 145 -18.91 -13.61 -9.68
N HIS A 146 -17.75 -13.45 -9.03
CA HIS A 146 -16.43 -13.73 -9.60
C HIS A 146 -16.17 -13.00 -10.92
N GLU A 147 -16.71 -11.79 -11.06
CA GLU A 147 -16.68 -11.00 -12.30
C GLU A 147 -15.54 -9.98 -12.35
N VAL A 148 -14.60 -9.98 -11.38
CA VAL A 148 -13.45 -9.07 -11.42
C VAL A 148 -12.42 -9.58 -12.43
N PHE A 149 -11.98 -8.71 -13.36
CA PHE A 149 -11.13 -9.06 -14.52
C PHE A 149 -9.95 -10.00 -14.25
N SER A 150 -9.21 -9.79 -13.16
CA SER A 150 -8.01 -10.58 -12.83
C SER A 150 -8.24 -11.61 -11.73
N GLY A 151 -9.49 -12.02 -11.53
CA GLY A 151 -9.90 -13.07 -10.59
C GLY A 151 -9.87 -12.67 -9.12
N ASP A 152 -10.09 -13.66 -8.26
CA ASP A 152 -10.34 -13.44 -6.83
C ASP A 152 -9.14 -12.88 -6.07
N LEU A 153 -7.91 -13.23 -6.49
CA LEU A 153 -6.70 -12.66 -5.90
C LEU A 153 -6.70 -11.14 -6.05
N PHE A 154 -6.95 -10.66 -7.27
CA PHE A 154 -6.98 -9.23 -7.54
C PHE A 154 -8.16 -8.54 -6.86
N ALA A 155 -9.34 -9.19 -6.85
CA ALA A 155 -10.52 -8.69 -6.13
C ALA A 155 -10.22 -8.50 -4.63
N TYR A 156 -9.57 -9.50 -3.99
CA TYR A 156 -9.14 -9.39 -2.60
C TYR A 156 -8.16 -8.24 -2.39
N MET A 157 -7.16 -8.10 -3.27
CA MET A 157 -6.18 -7.01 -3.16
C MET A 157 -6.83 -5.63 -3.26
N LEU A 158 -7.78 -5.45 -4.18
CA LEU A 158 -8.55 -4.20 -4.31
C LEU A 158 -9.42 -3.93 -3.06
N TRP A 159 -10.04 -4.98 -2.50
CA TRP A 159 -10.81 -4.88 -1.27
C TRP A 159 -9.93 -4.47 -0.08
N SER A 160 -8.76 -5.11 0.07
CA SER A 160 -7.75 -4.81 1.09
C SER A 160 -7.25 -3.37 0.96
N LEU A 161 -6.93 -2.95 -0.27
CA LEU A 161 -6.48 -1.60 -0.58
C LEU A 161 -7.51 -0.53 -0.22
N SER A 162 -8.79 -0.77 -0.52
CA SER A 162 -9.89 0.14 -0.14
C SER A 162 -9.96 0.34 1.38
N HIS A 163 -9.74 -0.71 2.17
CA HIS A 163 -9.69 -0.61 3.63
C HIS A 163 -8.43 0.10 4.12
N ALA A 164 -7.28 -0.18 3.51
CA ALA A 164 -6.02 0.44 3.86
C ALA A 164 -6.04 1.96 3.60
N VAL A 165 -6.63 2.41 2.48
CA VAL A 165 -6.82 3.83 2.15
C VAL A 165 -7.69 4.51 3.22
N LEU A 166 -8.86 3.96 3.55
CA LEU A 166 -9.71 4.57 4.60
C LEU A 166 -9.04 4.55 5.97
N GLY A 167 -8.42 3.44 6.36
CA GLY A 167 -7.77 3.30 7.65
C GLY A 167 -6.62 4.29 7.83
N THR A 168 -5.75 4.42 6.82
CA THR A 168 -4.65 5.39 6.86
C THR A 168 -5.14 6.83 6.82
N LEU A 169 -6.21 7.12 6.07
CA LEU A 169 -6.81 8.46 6.05
C LEU A 169 -7.39 8.83 7.42
N ALA A 170 -8.12 7.91 8.06
CA ALA A 170 -8.67 8.09 9.40
C ALA A 170 -7.56 8.33 10.43
N LEU A 171 -6.48 7.54 10.37
CA LEU A 171 -5.31 7.72 11.24
C LEU A 171 -4.58 9.05 10.99
N ALA A 172 -4.48 9.49 9.73
CA ALA A 172 -3.92 10.79 9.38
C ALA A 172 -4.76 11.95 9.94
N ILE A 173 -6.08 11.87 9.83
CA ILE A 173 -7.02 12.86 10.36
C ILE A 173 -6.96 12.88 11.89
N TYR A 174 -6.97 11.70 12.52
CA TYR A 174 -6.84 11.57 13.96
C TYR A 174 -5.51 12.18 14.47
N ALA A 175 -4.40 11.93 13.78
CA ALA A 175 -3.11 12.49 14.14
C ALA A 175 -3.10 14.03 14.06
N ILE A 176 -3.67 14.63 13.01
CA ILE A 176 -3.70 16.10 12.89
C ILE A 176 -4.66 16.76 13.88
N TRP A 177 -5.80 16.13 14.21
CA TRP A 177 -6.68 16.60 15.28
C TRP A 177 -5.96 16.67 16.63
N ASN A 178 -5.09 15.71 16.88
CA ASN A 178 -4.24 15.68 18.07
C ASN A 178 -2.94 16.50 17.94
N ARG A 179 -2.81 17.31 16.88
CA ARG A 179 -1.63 18.15 16.59
C ARG A 179 -0.31 17.36 16.48
N ASP A 180 -0.38 16.06 16.18
CA ASP A 180 0.77 15.23 15.83
C ASP A 180 1.03 15.27 14.32
N ILE A 181 1.67 16.37 13.89
CA ILE A 181 1.99 16.65 12.48
C ILE A 181 2.91 15.56 11.89
N GLY A 182 3.80 14.97 12.70
CA GLY A 182 4.72 13.92 12.26
C GLY A 182 3.95 12.65 11.87
N SER A 183 3.07 12.19 12.76
CA SER A 183 2.20 11.03 12.48
C SER A 183 1.22 11.31 11.33
N HIS A 184 0.66 12.53 11.26
CA HIS A 184 -0.19 12.93 10.14
C HIS A 184 0.53 12.78 8.79
N ARG A 185 1.75 13.34 8.68
CA ARG A 185 2.53 13.27 7.44
C ARG A 185 2.85 11.83 7.03
N GLU A 186 3.22 10.98 7.98
CA GLU A 186 3.54 9.58 7.70
C GLU A 186 2.33 8.80 7.20
N PHE A 187 1.17 8.98 7.84
CA PHE A 187 -0.06 8.35 7.36
C PHE A 187 -0.51 8.92 6.01
N MET A 188 -0.33 10.23 5.74
CA MET A 188 -0.63 10.80 4.42
C MET A 188 0.28 10.28 3.32
N VAL A 189 1.58 10.08 3.59
CA VAL A 189 2.51 9.49 2.62
C VAL A 189 2.13 8.04 2.33
N LEU A 190 1.82 7.24 3.35
CA LEU A 190 1.38 5.86 3.16
C LEU A 190 0.04 5.79 2.42
N ASN A 191 -0.92 6.64 2.79
CA ASN A 191 -2.22 6.75 2.12
C ASN A 191 -2.05 7.08 0.63
N TYR A 192 -1.18 8.03 0.31
CA TYR A 192 -0.89 8.40 -1.06
C TYR A 192 -0.18 7.29 -1.84
N ALA A 193 0.73 6.56 -1.19
CA ALA A 193 1.37 5.39 -1.79
C ALA A 193 0.36 4.30 -2.15
N PHE A 194 -0.64 4.05 -1.29
CA PHE A 194 -1.74 3.13 -1.62
C PHE A 194 -2.55 3.58 -2.84
N MET A 195 -2.75 4.88 -3.05
CA MET A 195 -3.46 5.39 -4.22
C MET A 195 -2.68 5.26 -5.53
N LEU A 196 -1.35 5.36 -5.49
CA LEU A 196 -0.50 5.21 -6.69
C LEU A 196 -0.18 3.76 -7.04
N GLY A 197 -0.32 2.84 -6.07
CA GLY A 197 -0.24 1.40 -6.28
C GLY A 197 0.55 0.64 -5.21
N PRO A 198 0.29 -0.66 -5.00
CA PRO A 198 0.86 -1.45 -3.90
C PRO A 198 2.41 -1.49 -3.90
N PHE A 199 3.03 -1.47 -5.08
CA PHE A 199 4.50 -1.52 -5.21
C PHE A 199 5.22 -0.29 -4.62
N LEU A 200 4.52 0.84 -4.45
CA LEU A 200 5.09 2.05 -3.85
C LEU A 200 5.03 2.06 -2.33
N VAL A 201 4.37 1.09 -1.68
CA VAL A 201 4.26 1.02 -0.22
C VAL A 201 5.66 0.92 0.41
N ALA A 202 6.54 0.08 -0.12
CA ALA A 202 7.91 0.00 0.36
C ALA A 202 8.70 1.30 0.12
N ALA A 203 8.55 1.91 -1.07
CA ALA A 203 9.19 3.20 -1.37
C ALA A 203 8.75 4.30 -0.41
N SER A 204 7.48 4.29 0.02
CA SER A 204 6.93 5.23 1.01
C SER A 204 7.58 5.06 2.39
N ILE A 205 7.80 3.81 2.83
CA ILE A 205 8.51 3.50 4.09
C ILE A 205 9.93 4.08 4.03
N PHE A 206 10.67 3.84 2.95
CA PHE A 206 12.02 4.35 2.78
C PHE A 206 12.06 5.88 2.68
N TYR A 207 11.15 6.48 1.91
CA TYR A 207 11.03 7.93 1.79
C TYR A 207 10.75 8.59 3.15
N LEU A 208 9.84 8.04 3.94
CA LEU A 208 9.52 8.54 5.28
C LEU A 208 10.72 8.48 6.21
N ARG A 209 11.49 7.39 6.18
CA ARG A 209 12.70 7.24 7.00
C ARG A 209 13.79 8.24 6.66
N GLN A 210 13.83 8.77 5.44
CA GLN A 210 14.78 9.82 5.07
C GLN A 210 14.34 11.21 5.52
N GLN A 211 13.03 11.44 5.72
CA GLN A 211 12.49 12.77 6.01
C GLN A 211 12.13 12.97 7.49
N HIS A 212 11.81 11.90 8.22
CA HIS A 212 11.28 12.00 9.58
C HIS A 212 12.07 11.14 10.56
N VAL A 213 12.59 11.79 11.59
CA VAL A 213 13.25 11.14 12.73
C VAL A 213 12.23 11.01 13.86
N ARG A 214 12.05 9.80 14.34
CA ARG A 214 11.19 9.47 15.48
C ARG A 214 12.01 8.95 16.66
N PRO A 215 11.51 9.09 17.90
CA PRO A 215 12.18 8.53 19.06
C PRO A 215 12.27 7.00 18.98
N SER A 216 13.28 6.43 19.63
CA SER A 216 13.36 5.00 19.85
C SER A 216 12.29 4.51 20.82
N SER A 217 11.87 3.26 20.71
CA SER A 217 10.94 2.63 21.64
C SER A 217 11.55 1.36 22.23
N SER A 218 11.76 1.34 23.55
CA SER A 218 12.30 0.17 24.26
C SER A 218 11.36 -1.03 24.18
N LEU A 219 10.05 -0.80 24.08
CA LEU A 219 9.04 -1.85 23.91
C LEU A 219 9.25 -2.58 22.58
N LEU A 220 9.35 -1.84 21.48
CA LEU A 220 9.43 -2.40 20.12
C LEU A 220 10.74 -3.14 19.84
N ILE A 221 11.83 -2.76 20.51
CA ILE A 221 13.12 -3.44 20.40
C ILE A 221 13.35 -4.50 21.48
N SER A 222 12.37 -4.72 22.37
CA SER A 222 12.51 -5.69 23.46
C SER A 222 12.57 -7.13 22.94
N SER A 223 13.35 -7.97 23.61
CA SER A 223 13.40 -9.40 23.31
C SER A 223 12.03 -10.07 23.46
N LYS A 224 11.20 -9.61 24.42
CA LYS A 224 9.83 -10.11 24.63
C LYS A 224 8.95 -9.85 23.42
N PHE A 225 8.96 -8.63 22.88
CA PHE A 225 8.18 -8.29 21.69
C PHE A 225 8.64 -9.10 20.47
N ARG A 226 9.96 -9.28 20.30
CA ARG A 226 10.51 -10.11 19.23
C ARG A 226 10.14 -11.59 19.37
N LEU A 227 10.20 -12.14 20.59
CA LEU A 227 9.77 -13.51 20.87
C LEU A 227 8.29 -13.71 20.59
N ALA A 228 7.44 -12.74 20.94
CA ALA A 228 6.01 -12.78 20.60
C ALA A 228 5.79 -12.79 19.08
N ALA A 229 6.52 -11.96 18.33
CA ALA A 229 6.45 -11.97 16.86
C ALA A 229 6.88 -13.33 16.28
N ILE A 230 7.99 -13.91 16.76
CA ILE A 230 8.47 -15.23 16.34
C ILE A 230 7.44 -16.31 16.69
N ALA A 231 6.93 -16.35 17.92
CA ALA A 231 5.94 -17.32 18.35
C ALA A 231 4.66 -17.23 17.50
N SER A 232 4.17 -16.01 17.24
CA SER A 232 3.01 -15.80 16.37
C SER A 232 3.26 -16.29 14.94
N GLY A 233 4.43 -16.02 14.37
CA GLY A 233 4.82 -16.50 13.04
C GLY A 233 4.91 -18.02 12.97
N LEU A 234 5.50 -18.66 13.97
CA LEU A 234 5.59 -20.12 14.06
C LEU A 234 4.22 -20.79 14.20
N LEU A 235 3.35 -20.24 15.05
CA LEU A 235 1.98 -20.75 15.21
C LEU A 235 1.16 -20.56 13.92
N GLY A 236 1.28 -19.39 13.27
CA GLY A 236 0.67 -19.15 11.97
C GLY A 236 1.16 -20.11 10.90
N LEU A 237 2.47 -20.37 10.85
CA LEU A 237 3.06 -21.32 9.91
C LEU A 237 2.57 -22.76 10.17
N LEU A 238 2.53 -23.19 11.44
CA LEU A 238 2.00 -24.50 11.82
C LEU A 238 0.53 -24.65 11.40
N PHE A 239 -0.27 -23.60 11.59
CA PHE A 239 -1.65 -23.57 11.11
C PHE A 239 -1.70 -23.70 9.58
N GLN A 240 -0.92 -22.92 8.83
CA GLN A 240 -0.94 -22.98 7.37
C GLN A 240 -0.50 -24.36 6.83
N ILE A 241 0.44 -25.04 7.50
CA ILE A 241 0.86 -26.39 7.13
C ILE A 241 -0.25 -27.43 7.37
N THR A 242 -1.04 -27.25 8.44
CA THR A 242 -2.03 -28.25 8.88
C THR A 242 -3.44 -28.01 8.35
N LYS A 243 -3.79 -26.76 8.08
CA LYS A 243 -5.15 -26.29 7.75
C LYS A 243 -5.17 -25.26 6.62
N GLY A 244 -4.02 -24.85 6.10
CA GLY A 244 -3.93 -23.90 5.01
C GLY A 244 -4.27 -24.52 3.64
N PRO A 245 -4.50 -23.66 2.64
CA PRO A 245 -4.74 -24.08 1.26
C PRO A 245 -3.50 -24.76 0.65
N SER A 246 -3.74 -25.61 -0.36
CA SER A 246 -2.68 -26.36 -1.05
C SER A 246 -1.61 -25.46 -1.66
N PHE A 247 -0.34 -25.81 -1.49
CA PHE A 247 0.81 -25.09 -2.07
C PHE A 247 0.85 -25.05 -3.61
N ASN A 248 0.12 -25.96 -4.25
CA ASN A 248 0.00 -26.02 -5.70
C ASN A 248 -1.31 -25.38 -6.20
N GLY A 249 -2.03 -24.64 -5.34
CA GLY A 249 -3.25 -23.94 -5.71
C GLY A 249 -2.99 -22.77 -6.67
N GLY A 250 -3.89 -22.60 -7.64
CA GLY A 250 -3.89 -21.48 -8.59
C GLY A 250 -3.32 -21.84 -9.96
N PRO A 251 -3.51 -20.96 -10.97
CA PRO A 251 -3.16 -21.27 -12.35
C PRO A 251 -1.65 -21.33 -12.59
N TYR A 252 -0.84 -20.56 -11.85
CA TYR A 252 0.62 -20.47 -12.06
C TYR A 252 1.44 -20.32 -10.75
N PRO A 253 1.39 -21.29 -9.82
CA PRO A 253 2.00 -21.15 -8.50
C PRO A 253 3.53 -20.95 -8.55
N LYS A 254 4.21 -21.58 -9.52
CA LYS A 254 5.66 -21.42 -9.71
C LYS A 254 6.02 -20.01 -10.16
N ALA A 255 5.33 -19.49 -11.18
CA ALA A 255 5.57 -18.13 -11.69
C ALA A 255 5.30 -17.08 -10.61
N PHE A 256 4.22 -17.28 -9.84
CA PHE A 256 3.91 -16.45 -8.69
C PHE A 256 5.05 -16.43 -7.66
N LEU A 257 5.57 -17.60 -7.26
CA LEU A 257 6.68 -17.69 -6.30
C LEU A 257 7.97 -17.07 -6.85
N LEU A 258 8.24 -17.22 -8.15
CA LEU A 258 9.36 -16.57 -8.82
C LEU A 258 9.24 -15.05 -8.83
N ALA A 259 8.02 -14.51 -8.92
CA ALA A 259 7.78 -13.07 -8.85
C ALA A 259 7.88 -12.53 -7.40
N LEU A 260 7.28 -13.22 -6.44
CA LEU A 260 7.16 -12.76 -5.05
C LEU A 260 8.43 -13.04 -4.22
N GLY A 261 9.03 -14.22 -4.38
CA GLY A 261 10.14 -14.69 -3.55
C GLY A 261 11.35 -13.74 -3.52
N PRO A 262 11.88 -13.31 -4.68
CA PRO A 262 12.99 -12.36 -4.74
C PRO A 262 12.67 -11.01 -4.08
N GLN A 263 11.43 -10.51 -4.22
CA GLN A 263 11.00 -9.26 -3.62
C GLN A 263 11.01 -9.36 -2.09
N LEU A 264 10.46 -10.44 -1.54
CA LEU A 264 10.46 -10.70 -0.10
C LEU A 264 11.87 -10.88 0.45
N ALA A 265 12.71 -11.66 -0.22
CA ALA A 265 14.11 -11.83 0.15
C ALA A 265 14.85 -10.48 0.19
N CYS A 266 14.61 -9.62 -0.81
CA CYS A 266 15.15 -8.27 -0.86
C CYS A 266 14.71 -7.45 0.36
N TYR A 267 13.41 -7.43 0.70
CA TYR A 267 12.92 -6.70 1.89
C TYR A 267 13.54 -7.19 3.19
N ILE A 268 13.63 -8.51 3.39
CA ILE A 268 14.25 -9.09 4.58
C ILE A 268 15.70 -8.65 4.69
N LEU A 269 16.48 -8.79 3.61
CA LEU A 269 17.88 -8.40 3.57
C LEU A 269 18.07 -6.89 3.80
N LEU A 270 17.25 -6.07 3.17
CA LEU A 270 17.28 -4.61 3.33
C LEU A 270 17.00 -4.20 4.78
N PHE A 271 15.93 -4.71 5.40
CA PHE A 271 15.63 -4.33 6.77
C PHE A 271 16.70 -4.83 7.75
N VAL A 272 17.28 -6.01 7.53
CA VAL A 272 18.39 -6.53 8.37
C VAL A 272 19.63 -5.66 8.24
N THR A 273 20.05 -5.36 7.01
CA THR A 273 21.24 -4.54 6.76
C THR A 273 21.06 -3.12 7.30
N LEU A 274 19.91 -2.50 7.09
CA LEU A 274 19.60 -1.16 7.59
C LEU A 274 19.47 -1.10 9.12
N ALA A 275 18.88 -2.12 9.76
CA ALA A 275 18.86 -2.20 11.22
C ALA A 275 20.28 -2.29 11.78
N ARG A 276 21.13 -3.15 11.20
CA ARG A 276 22.53 -3.29 11.64
C ARG A 276 23.32 -2.00 11.44
N ALA A 277 23.17 -1.35 10.29
CA ALA A 277 23.81 -0.07 10.00
C ALA A 277 23.35 1.04 10.97
N ALA A 278 22.04 1.14 11.24
CA ALA A 278 21.50 2.10 12.20
C ALA A 278 22.05 1.87 13.61
N LYS A 279 22.11 0.60 14.06
CA LYS A 279 22.68 0.24 15.37
C LYS A 279 24.15 0.61 15.48
N ARG A 280 24.97 0.35 14.44
CA ARG A 280 26.40 0.74 14.41
C ARG A 280 26.61 2.25 14.49
N ARG A 281 25.69 3.03 13.92
CA ARG A 281 25.73 4.51 13.96
C ARG A 281 25.17 5.12 15.25
N GLY A 282 24.61 4.32 16.15
CA GLY A 282 23.91 4.83 17.34
C GLY A 282 22.54 5.46 17.05
N ASP A 283 22.00 5.32 15.83
CA ASP A 283 20.68 5.83 15.46
C ASP A 283 19.59 4.83 15.91
N MET A 284 19.23 4.93 17.19
CA MET A 284 18.26 4.02 17.82
C MET A 284 16.83 4.22 17.33
N GLY A 285 16.50 5.40 16.79
CA GLY A 285 15.20 5.70 16.19
C GLY A 285 14.99 4.92 14.90
N SER A 286 15.99 4.95 14.00
CA SER A 286 15.97 4.14 12.78
C SER A 286 16.10 2.65 13.08
N TYR A 287 16.94 2.27 14.06
CA TYR A 287 17.02 0.88 14.51
C TYR A 287 15.65 0.34 14.95
N THR A 288 14.90 1.12 15.74
CA THR A 288 13.55 0.76 16.17
C THR A 288 12.62 0.54 14.97
N ALA A 289 12.65 1.42 13.97
CA ALA A 289 11.81 1.27 12.78
C ALA A 289 12.10 -0.03 12.02
N TRP A 290 13.38 -0.26 11.66
CA TRP A 290 13.78 -1.43 10.88
C TRP A 290 13.53 -2.75 11.62
N ILE A 291 13.74 -2.80 12.94
CA ILE A 291 13.39 -3.96 13.76
C ILE A 291 11.88 -4.19 13.79
N THR A 292 11.08 -3.13 13.85
CA THR A 292 9.61 -3.26 13.86
C THR A 292 9.12 -3.83 12.53
N TYR A 293 9.65 -3.37 11.39
CA TYR A 293 9.31 -3.94 10.08
C TYR A 293 9.77 -5.39 9.93
N GLN A 294 10.94 -5.77 10.47
CA GLN A 294 11.34 -7.17 10.54
C GLN A 294 10.36 -8.01 11.35
N ASN A 295 9.89 -7.53 12.50
CA ASN A 295 8.90 -8.24 13.31
C ASN A 295 7.57 -8.40 12.55
N GLY A 296 7.20 -7.42 11.72
CA GLY A 296 6.07 -7.54 10.78
C GLY A 296 6.24 -8.69 9.79
N LEU A 297 7.42 -8.81 9.16
CA LEU A 297 7.72 -9.92 8.26
C LEU A 297 7.79 -11.28 8.97
N ILE A 298 8.36 -11.33 10.18
CA ILE A 298 8.44 -12.57 10.98
C ILE A 298 7.05 -13.07 11.36
N SER A 299 6.13 -12.15 11.67
CA SER A 299 4.74 -12.49 12.02
C SER A 299 3.82 -12.66 10.80
N ALA A 300 4.32 -12.51 9.57
CA ALA A 300 3.53 -12.62 8.34
C ALA A 300 2.66 -13.89 8.25
N PRO A 301 3.13 -15.10 8.64
CA PRO A 301 2.29 -16.30 8.61
C PRO A 301 1.05 -16.21 9.51
N MET A 302 1.10 -15.45 10.61
CA MET A 302 -0.08 -15.22 11.45
C MET A 302 -1.12 -14.38 10.70
N TRP A 303 -0.68 -13.34 9.98
CA TRP A 303 -1.55 -12.53 9.14
C TRP A 303 -2.12 -13.30 7.95
N SER A 304 -1.40 -14.30 7.44
CA SER A 304 -1.92 -15.23 6.43
C SER A 304 -3.16 -15.99 6.92
N VAL A 305 -3.20 -16.37 8.21
CA VAL A 305 -4.37 -17.04 8.80
C VAL A 305 -5.58 -16.11 8.78
N LEU A 306 -5.42 -14.85 9.22
CA LEU A 306 -6.50 -13.87 9.16
C LEU A 306 -6.99 -13.67 7.72
N SER A 307 -6.06 -13.53 6.79
CA SER A 307 -6.37 -13.34 5.36
C SER A 307 -7.10 -14.54 4.76
N LEU A 308 -6.80 -15.77 5.21
CA LEU A 308 -7.51 -16.98 4.81
C LEU A 308 -8.99 -16.91 5.19
N TYR A 309 -9.29 -16.59 6.44
CA TYR A 309 -10.68 -16.53 6.93
C TYR A 309 -11.46 -15.41 6.23
N VAL A 310 -10.84 -14.24 6.02
CA VAL A 310 -11.49 -13.15 5.28
C VAL A 310 -11.74 -13.57 3.83
N ALA A 311 -10.74 -14.13 3.16
CA ALA A 311 -10.85 -14.52 1.75
C ALA A 311 -11.91 -15.62 1.55
N ARG A 312 -11.86 -16.68 2.37
CA ARG A 312 -12.74 -17.85 2.23
C ARG A 312 -14.15 -17.58 2.76
N ASP A 313 -14.26 -17.04 3.98
CA ASP A 313 -15.53 -17.07 4.71
C ASP A 313 -16.32 -15.76 4.58
N ILE A 314 -15.63 -14.63 4.36
CA ILE A 314 -16.29 -13.32 4.14
C ILE A 314 -16.45 -13.05 2.64
N LEU A 315 -15.37 -13.18 1.89
CA LEU A 315 -15.31 -12.77 0.49
C LEU A 315 -15.57 -13.91 -0.50
N ARG A 316 -15.64 -15.15 0.00
CA ARG A 316 -15.96 -16.36 -0.77
C ARG A 316 -15.07 -16.56 -1.99
N CYS A 317 -13.80 -16.18 -1.89
CA CYS A 317 -12.79 -16.44 -2.91
C CYS A 317 -12.68 -17.94 -3.20
N SER A 318 -12.43 -18.29 -4.46
CA SER A 318 -12.17 -19.65 -4.94
C SER A 318 -10.98 -20.29 -4.21
N GLU A 319 -11.10 -21.60 -3.96
CA GLU A 319 -10.04 -22.41 -3.34
C GLU A 319 -8.71 -22.33 -4.10
N GLU A 320 -8.76 -22.19 -5.44
CA GLU A 320 -7.59 -22.01 -6.29
C GLU A 320 -6.81 -20.72 -5.98
N SER A 321 -7.51 -19.67 -5.56
CA SER A 321 -6.90 -18.36 -5.28
C SER A 321 -6.44 -18.21 -3.82
N LEU A 322 -6.98 -19.02 -2.89
CA LEU A 322 -6.73 -18.86 -1.45
C LEU A 322 -5.24 -18.97 -1.09
N TRP A 323 -4.49 -19.87 -1.72
CA TRP A 323 -3.05 -19.95 -1.49
C TRP A 323 -2.36 -18.62 -1.83
N MET A 324 -2.65 -18.04 -3.00
CA MET A 324 -1.97 -16.83 -3.47
C MET A 324 -2.33 -15.63 -2.61
N ILE A 325 -3.60 -15.56 -2.21
CA ILE A 325 -4.11 -14.52 -1.32
C ILE A 325 -3.41 -14.60 0.04
N THR A 326 -3.40 -15.78 0.66
CA THR A 326 -2.84 -15.94 2.02
C THR A 326 -1.35 -15.63 2.08
N VAL A 327 -0.58 -16.00 1.07
CA VAL A 327 0.85 -15.69 1.00
C VAL A 327 1.07 -14.19 0.76
N THR A 328 0.46 -13.60 -0.27
CA THR A 328 0.65 -12.17 -0.60
C THR A 328 0.22 -11.26 0.56
N GLU A 329 -0.95 -11.53 1.13
CA GLU A 329 -1.54 -10.67 2.15
C GLU A 329 -0.91 -10.89 3.51
N GLY A 330 -0.42 -12.10 3.82
CA GLY A 330 0.35 -12.30 5.06
C GLY A 330 1.53 -11.34 5.17
N PHE A 331 2.31 -11.20 4.10
CA PHE A 331 3.43 -10.25 4.06
C PHE A 331 2.96 -8.79 4.04
N SER A 332 1.97 -8.47 3.20
CA SER A 332 1.47 -7.09 3.06
C SER A 332 0.85 -6.57 4.35
N GLN A 333 0.01 -7.37 5.01
CA GLN A 333 -0.59 -7.07 6.31
C GLN A 333 0.46 -7.03 7.43
N GLY A 334 1.45 -7.92 7.43
CA GLY A 334 2.56 -7.88 8.38
C GLY A 334 3.35 -6.56 8.30
N LEU A 335 3.67 -6.12 7.08
CA LEU A 335 4.33 -4.83 6.85
C LEU A 335 3.45 -3.65 7.23
N PHE A 336 2.19 -3.63 6.78
CA PHE A 336 1.24 -2.57 7.11
C PHE A 336 1.03 -2.44 8.62
N SER A 337 0.74 -3.53 9.30
CA SER A 337 0.52 -3.56 10.76
C SER A 337 1.76 -3.13 11.53
N SER A 338 2.96 -3.58 11.11
CA SER A 338 4.21 -3.14 11.75
C SER A 338 4.47 -1.64 11.55
N PHE A 339 4.10 -1.07 10.40
CA PHE A 339 4.13 0.38 10.20
C PHE A 339 3.18 1.11 11.14
N VAL A 340 1.92 0.69 11.20
CA VAL A 340 0.93 1.32 12.09
C VAL A 340 1.38 1.24 13.55
N ILE A 341 1.84 0.07 14.00
CA ILE A 341 2.38 -0.12 15.36
C ILE A 341 3.57 0.80 15.61
N TYR A 342 4.51 0.88 14.67
CA TYR A 342 5.68 1.75 14.78
C TYR A 342 5.27 3.21 14.97
N VAL A 343 4.43 3.72 14.06
CA VAL A 343 3.96 5.11 14.07
C VAL A 343 3.21 5.42 15.36
N LEU A 344 2.29 4.56 15.79
CA LEU A 344 1.51 4.78 17.00
C LEU A 344 2.37 4.72 18.27
N ALA A 345 3.23 3.71 18.43
CA ALA A 345 4.05 3.54 19.63
C ALA A 345 5.14 4.61 19.80
N THR A 346 5.48 5.33 18.74
CA THR A 346 6.47 6.42 18.74
C THR A 346 5.84 7.80 18.57
N SER A 347 4.51 7.87 18.45
CA SER A 347 3.76 9.11 18.31
C SER A 347 3.79 9.95 19.59
N LYS A 348 3.38 11.22 19.48
CA LYS A 348 3.13 12.06 20.66
C LYS A 348 1.98 11.53 21.51
N LEU A 349 1.02 10.82 20.89
CA LEU A 349 -0.14 10.24 21.55
C LEU A 349 0.26 9.17 22.58
N ALA A 350 1.15 8.25 22.20
CA ALA A 350 1.66 7.23 23.11
C ALA A 350 2.56 7.81 24.21
N ASN A 351 3.20 8.96 23.94
CA ASN A 351 4.15 9.61 24.86
C ASN A 351 3.56 10.80 25.63
N ALA A 352 2.26 11.08 25.53
CA ALA A 352 1.62 12.23 26.20
C ALA A 352 1.86 12.23 27.72
N ARG A 353 1.88 11.04 28.35
CA ARG A 353 2.19 10.87 29.79
C ARG A 353 3.66 11.13 30.17
N ARG A 354 4.60 11.20 29.22
CA ARG A 354 6.01 11.53 29.52
C ARG A 354 6.29 13.03 29.49
N HIS A 355 5.43 13.82 28.85
CA HIS A 355 5.57 15.28 28.80
C HIS A 355 4.88 16.03 29.94
N THR A 356 4.07 15.34 30.77
CA THR A 356 3.45 15.91 31.97
C THR A 356 4.29 15.79 33.24
N VAL A 357 5.47 15.13 33.18
CA VAL A 357 6.39 15.00 34.32
C VAL A 357 7.67 15.77 34.00
N LYS A 358 7.57 17.10 33.99
CA LYS A 358 8.65 18.09 34.13
C LYS A 358 8.02 19.49 34.10
N ALA A 359 7.17 19.72 35.08
CA ALA A 359 6.75 21.04 35.51
C ALA A 359 6.53 20.90 37.02
N ASP A 360 7.65 20.83 37.74
CA ASP A 360 7.82 21.19 39.16
C ASP A 360 9.32 21.38 39.39
#